data_AF-E4Q1A4-F1
#
_entry.id   AF-E4Q1A4-F1
#
_cell.length_a   1.000
_cell.length_b   1.000
_cell.length_c   1.000
_cell.angle_alpha   90.00
_cell.angle_beta   90.00
_cell.angle_gamma   90.00
#
_symmetry.space_group_name_H-M   'P 1'
#
loop_
_entity.id
_entity.type
_entity.pdbx_description
1 polymer ?
#
loop_
_entity_poly.entity_id
_entity_poly.type
_entity_poly.pdbx_seq_one_letter_code
_entity_poly.pdbx_strand_id
1 'polypeptide(L)'
;MKKSYFKTIFAFVILVSLFLVFNLSATISYSQSFMVKSKSLPATTSQKQIVITFSQDILKGPEFNKITLVKNKKSKVQFSAHIQNNKLVISIKENLSAKAQYLLNIPKNAVTSAKGEPNPALKFTFVPQNYSSNLSGRIMIAGSTSVQPLADELAKYFMQQYPKVSIEVQGGGSSVGIKSAIQGIVDIGTSSRELTEDESKQLSSKGWQEVKIAEDGIAVIVHKSNPVSNLTIEQIRDIFSGKIKNWKEVGGKDAKIIVVTREEGSGTRGAFEEIVMGKAKITDSAIVQPSTGAIKTTVSQDENAIGFISIGVLDSTVKGVKVDGIEPTEKNVKLGKYKIKRPFLFLVSNNPSKVTKAFLDFVLSDEGQAIVAKNYISVK
;
A
#
# COMPACT_ATOMS: atom_id res chain seq x y z
N MET A 1 -30.55 -17.56 -63.93
CA MET A 1 -29.50 -17.42 -64.97
C MET A 1 -28.44 -16.43 -64.49
N LYS A 2 -27.16 -16.61 -64.88
CA LYS A 2 -26.01 -15.65 -64.89
C LYS A 2 -25.83 -14.61 -63.73
N LYS A 3 -24.68 -14.73 -63.01
CA LYS A 3 -23.72 -13.65 -62.57
C LYS A 3 -24.29 -12.54 -61.60
N SER A 4 -23.57 -11.71 -60.81
CA SER A 4 -22.16 -11.40 -60.43
C SER A 4 -22.24 -10.24 -59.39
N TYR A 5 -21.38 -9.98 -58.38
CA TYR A 5 -20.17 -10.58 -57.77
C TYR A 5 -19.88 -9.85 -56.41
N PHE A 6 -18.89 -10.32 -55.62
CA PHE A 6 -18.13 -9.60 -54.55
C PHE A 6 -18.90 -9.13 -53.27
N LYS A 7 -18.55 -9.66 -52.09
CA LYS A 7 -17.67 -9.07 -51.02
C LYS A 7 -18.32 -7.90 -50.24
N THR A 8 -18.35 -7.84 -48.89
CA THR A 8 -17.60 -8.55 -47.81
C THR A 8 -18.53 -8.91 -46.62
N ILE A 9 -18.02 -9.64 -45.62
CA ILE A 9 -18.75 -10.34 -44.53
C ILE A 9 -18.64 -9.60 -43.17
N PHE A 10 -19.50 -9.96 -42.20
CA PHE A 10 -19.55 -9.60 -40.75
C PHE A 10 -20.17 -8.23 -40.36
N ALA A 11 -20.90 -8.09 -39.24
CA ALA A 11 -21.69 -9.07 -38.45
C ALA A 11 -22.67 -8.40 -37.44
N PHE A 12 -23.76 -9.11 -37.18
CA PHE A 12 -24.62 -9.18 -35.97
C PHE A 12 -23.87 -8.98 -34.61
N VAL A 13 -24.42 -8.47 -33.49
CA VAL A 13 -25.82 -8.24 -32.99
C VAL A 13 -25.92 -6.87 -32.23
N ILE A 14 -27.14 -6.43 -31.88
CA ILE A 14 -27.53 -5.14 -31.26
C ILE A 14 -28.23 -5.33 -29.87
N LEU A 15 -28.25 -4.30 -29.00
CA LEU A 15 -28.95 -4.19 -27.68
C LEU A 15 -28.35 -5.10 -26.56
N VAL A 16 -28.34 -4.83 -25.24
CA VAL A 16 -28.81 -3.79 -24.28
C VAL A 16 -27.81 -3.79 -23.06
N SER A 17 -27.72 -2.86 -22.09
CA SER A 17 -28.24 -1.49 -21.82
C SER A 17 -27.48 -0.84 -20.62
N LEU A 18 -27.80 0.43 -20.31
CA LEU A 18 -27.77 1.13 -18.99
C LEU A 18 -26.46 1.28 -18.15
N PHE A 19 -26.16 2.55 -17.81
CA PHE A 19 -25.34 3.07 -16.69
C PHE A 19 -24.06 2.32 -16.23
N LEU A 20 -22.89 2.95 -16.42
CA LEU A 20 -21.75 2.78 -15.51
C LEU A 20 -20.92 4.07 -15.35
N VAL A 21 -20.61 4.43 -14.10
CA VAL A 21 -19.77 5.58 -13.76
C VAL A 21 -18.29 5.19 -13.89
N PHE A 22 -17.58 5.75 -14.88
CA PHE A 22 -16.20 5.35 -15.15
C PHE A 22 -15.17 6.07 -14.26
N ASN A 23 -14.72 5.34 -13.24
CA ASN A 23 -13.54 5.67 -12.44
C ASN A 23 -12.29 5.86 -13.32
N LEU A 24 -11.54 6.94 -13.08
CA LEU A 24 -10.40 7.32 -13.89
C LEU A 24 -9.09 6.65 -13.44
N SER A 25 -9.06 5.32 -13.42
CA SER A 25 -7.84 4.56 -13.16
C SER A 25 -6.73 4.92 -14.16
N ALA A 26 -5.51 5.12 -13.68
CA ALA A 26 -4.34 5.31 -14.51
C ALA A 26 -3.90 3.98 -15.14
N THR A 27 -4.65 3.49 -16.13
CA THR A 27 -4.31 2.31 -16.93
C THR A 27 -2.93 2.46 -17.59
N ILE A 28 -1.92 1.82 -16.98
CA ILE A 28 -0.61 1.57 -17.56
C ILE A 28 -0.80 0.48 -18.61
N SER A 29 -0.83 0.86 -19.88
CA SER A 29 -0.90 -0.11 -20.98
C SER A 29 0.49 -0.65 -21.27
N TYR A 30 0.64 -1.98 -21.31
CA TYR A 30 1.86 -2.66 -21.76
C TYR A 30 1.99 -2.57 -23.29
N SER A 31 2.18 -1.36 -23.83
CA SER A 31 2.19 -1.09 -25.28
C SER A 31 3.32 -0.13 -25.71
N GLN A 32 4.56 -0.48 -25.37
CA GLN A 32 5.83 0.12 -25.86
C GLN A 32 6.02 1.64 -25.70
N SER A 33 5.13 2.31 -24.97
CA SER A 33 5.10 3.76 -24.76
C SER A 33 4.72 4.10 -23.33
N PHE A 34 5.50 4.96 -22.67
CA PHE A 34 5.15 5.50 -21.36
C PHE A 34 3.97 6.48 -21.49
N MET A 35 3.08 6.54 -20.49
CA MET A 35 1.93 7.47 -20.50
C MET A 35 1.68 8.10 -19.13
N VAL A 36 2.16 9.33 -18.93
CA VAL A 36 1.78 10.16 -17.76
C VAL A 36 0.45 10.87 -18.07
N LYS A 37 -0.61 10.68 -17.28
CA LYS A 37 -1.89 11.41 -17.41
C LYS A 37 -1.96 12.54 -16.38
N SER A 38 -1.94 13.81 -16.80
CA SER A 38 -1.66 14.94 -15.89
C SER A 38 -2.75 15.41 -14.92
N LYS A 39 -3.56 14.53 -14.32
CA LYS A 39 -4.21 14.89 -13.04
C LYS A 39 -3.17 15.18 -11.94
N SER A 40 -1.92 14.74 -12.16
CA SER A 40 -0.74 14.96 -11.32
C SER A 40 0.17 16.14 -11.72
N LEU A 41 -0.23 17.02 -12.67
CA LEU A 41 0.47 18.30 -12.89
C LEU A 41 -0.45 19.44 -12.46
N PRO A 42 -0.21 20.06 -11.28
CA PRO A 42 -1.03 21.15 -10.80
C PRO A 42 -1.00 22.39 -11.70
N ALA A 43 -1.99 23.25 -11.50
CA ALA A 43 -1.97 24.60 -12.04
C ALA A 43 -0.71 25.35 -11.56
N THR A 44 -0.10 26.12 -12.47
CA THR A 44 0.90 27.16 -12.18
C THR A 44 2.08 26.74 -11.28
N THR A 45 3.19 26.32 -11.89
CA THR A 45 4.50 26.23 -11.24
C THR A 45 5.53 27.08 -12.00
N SER A 46 6.35 27.82 -11.26
CA SER A 46 7.41 28.69 -11.81
C SER A 46 8.56 27.91 -12.43
N GLN A 47 8.80 26.68 -11.99
CA GLN A 47 9.69 25.73 -12.65
C GLN A 47 8.86 24.77 -13.51
N LYS A 48 8.81 25.07 -14.81
CA LYS A 48 8.09 24.31 -15.84
C LYS A 48 8.81 23.00 -16.18
N GLN A 49 8.94 22.06 -15.26
CA GLN A 49 9.71 20.82 -15.48
C GLN A 49 8.99 19.55 -15.02
N ILE A 50 9.20 18.47 -15.77
CA ILE A 50 8.90 17.08 -15.37
C ILE A 50 10.23 16.36 -15.21
N VAL A 51 10.41 15.63 -14.10
CA VAL A 51 11.62 14.85 -13.82
C VAL A 51 11.24 13.39 -13.58
N ILE A 52 11.90 12.49 -14.31
CA ILE A 52 11.76 11.04 -14.16
C ILE A 52 13.11 10.50 -13.72
N THR A 53 13.15 9.88 -12.53
CA THR A 53 14.38 9.35 -11.92
C THR A 53 14.40 7.84 -12.07
N PHE A 54 15.44 7.29 -12.68
CA PHE A 54 15.64 5.86 -12.92
C PHE A 54 16.48 5.24 -11.80
N SER A 55 16.40 3.91 -11.63
CA SER A 55 17.11 3.17 -10.58
C SER A 55 18.63 3.07 -10.78
N GLN A 56 19.14 3.54 -11.91
CA GLN A 56 20.55 3.56 -12.30
C GLN A 56 20.76 4.66 -13.36
N ASP A 57 22.01 5.07 -13.58
CA ASP A 57 22.34 6.11 -14.56
C ASP A 57 21.93 5.72 -15.99
N ILE A 58 21.48 6.72 -16.75
CA ILE A 58 20.90 6.54 -18.08
C ILE A 58 21.63 7.36 -19.15
N LEU A 59 21.52 6.90 -20.40
CA LEU A 59 22.06 7.51 -21.60
C LEU A 59 20.92 7.79 -22.59
N LYS A 60 21.18 8.68 -23.58
CA LYS A 60 20.24 8.93 -24.67
C LYS A 60 20.20 7.71 -25.59
N GLY A 61 19.06 7.04 -25.67
CA GLY A 61 18.84 5.96 -26.62
C GLY A 61 18.47 6.50 -28.02
N PRO A 62 18.42 5.63 -29.05
CA PRO A 62 18.14 6.04 -30.43
C PRO A 62 16.77 6.74 -30.59
N GLU A 63 15.80 6.43 -29.73
CA GLU A 63 14.45 6.99 -29.80
C GLU A 63 14.27 8.27 -28.96
N PHE A 64 15.34 8.83 -28.35
CA PHE A 64 15.28 10.00 -27.46
C PHE A 64 14.57 11.20 -28.11
N ASN A 65 14.85 11.45 -29.39
CA ASN A 65 14.25 12.55 -30.15
C ASN A 65 12.78 12.31 -30.55
N LYS A 66 12.22 11.13 -30.25
CA LYS A 66 10.81 10.77 -30.47
C LYS A 66 9.97 10.79 -29.19
N ILE A 67 10.52 11.26 -28.07
CA ILE A 67 9.73 11.69 -26.90
C ILE A 67 8.75 12.77 -27.36
N THR A 68 7.49 12.71 -26.92
CA THR A 68 6.48 13.74 -27.24
C THR A 68 5.64 14.11 -26.02
N LEU A 69 5.20 15.36 -25.97
CA LEU A 69 4.28 15.87 -24.96
C LEU A 69 3.07 16.47 -25.69
N VAL A 70 1.86 16.02 -25.36
CA VAL A 70 0.62 16.49 -26.00
C VAL A 70 -0.45 16.88 -24.98
N LYS A 71 -1.18 17.96 -25.26
CA LYS A 71 -2.22 18.54 -24.42
C LYS A 71 -3.60 18.17 -24.98
N ASN A 72 -4.48 17.70 -24.10
CA ASN A 72 -5.83 17.18 -24.37
C ASN A 72 -5.87 16.12 -25.51
N LYS A 73 -4.78 15.37 -25.72
CA LYS A 73 -4.55 14.49 -26.88
C LYS A 73 -4.69 15.17 -28.26
N LYS A 74 -4.63 16.52 -28.33
CA LYS A 74 -4.91 17.30 -29.55
C LYS A 74 -3.73 18.16 -30.01
N SER A 75 -3.14 18.98 -29.13
CA SER A 75 -2.03 19.87 -29.51
C SER A 75 -0.69 19.35 -28.98
N LYS A 76 0.37 19.44 -29.78
CA LYS A 76 1.75 19.26 -29.27
C LYS A 76 2.08 20.38 -28.30
N VAL A 77 2.93 20.06 -27.31
CA VAL A 77 3.38 20.95 -26.25
C VAL A 77 4.88 21.20 -26.45
N GLN A 78 5.33 22.45 -26.33
CA GLN A 78 6.74 22.77 -26.53
C GLN A 78 7.58 22.46 -25.28
N PHE A 79 8.69 21.72 -25.45
CA PHE A 79 9.61 21.36 -24.36
C PHE A 79 11.06 21.22 -24.86
N SER A 80 11.98 20.88 -23.95
CA SER A 80 13.33 20.39 -24.23
C SER A 80 13.68 19.25 -23.27
N ALA A 81 14.20 18.14 -23.80
CA ALA A 81 14.61 16.98 -23.02
C ALA A 81 16.14 16.93 -22.84
N HIS A 82 16.60 16.70 -21.62
CA HIS A 82 18.00 16.40 -21.31
C HIS A 82 18.12 15.29 -20.26
N ILE A 83 19.33 14.77 -20.11
CA ILE A 83 19.66 13.74 -19.10
C ILE A 83 20.69 14.33 -18.14
N GLN A 84 20.54 14.00 -16.86
CA GLN A 84 21.49 14.29 -15.79
C GLN A 84 21.60 13.04 -14.91
N ASN A 85 22.68 12.28 -15.04
CA ASN A 85 22.87 10.98 -14.36
C ASN A 85 21.67 10.05 -14.58
N ASN A 86 21.00 9.62 -13.51
CA ASN A 86 19.80 8.79 -13.55
C ASN A 86 18.50 9.55 -13.84
N LYS A 87 18.53 10.83 -14.24
CA LYS A 87 17.33 11.66 -14.42
C LYS A 87 17.11 12.05 -15.87
N LEU A 88 15.91 11.82 -16.37
CA LEU A 88 15.38 12.44 -17.58
C LEU A 88 14.59 13.68 -17.18
N VAL A 89 15.02 14.84 -17.68
CA VAL A 89 14.42 16.15 -17.37
C VAL A 89 13.77 16.73 -18.61
N ILE A 90 12.48 17.00 -18.52
CA ILE A 90 11.63 17.53 -19.59
C ILE A 90 11.20 18.96 -19.20
N SER A 91 11.90 19.97 -19.71
CA SER A 91 11.62 21.37 -19.43
C SER A 91 10.62 21.93 -20.44
N ILE A 92 9.41 22.27 -19.99
CA ILE A 92 8.29 22.75 -20.79
C ILE A 92 8.44 24.26 -21.04
N LYS A 93 8.25 24.70 -22.28
CA LYS A 93 8.50 26.09 -22.70
C LYS A 93 7.22 26.96 -22.64
N GLU A 94 6.06 26.37 -22.92
CA GLU A 94 4.76 27.05 -22.88
C GLU A 94 4.16 27.18 -21.46
N ASN A 95 2.97 27.79 -21.34
CA ASN A 95 2.26 27.90 -20.06
C ASN A 95 1.29 26.72 -19.84
N LEU A 96 1.36 26.08 -18.67
CA LEU A 96 0.49 24.96 -18.32
C LEU A 96 -0.92 25.44 -17.92
N SER A 97 -1.94 24.69 -18.35
CA SER A 97 -3.35 25.01 -18.08
C SER A 97 -3.93 24.09 -17.01
N ALA A 98 -4.45 24.69 -15.93
CA ALA A 98 -5.01 24.05 -14.74
C ALA A 98 -6.02 22.92 -14.98
N LYS A 99 -6.74 22.95 -16.11
CA LYS A 99 -7.84 22.03 -16.44
C LYS A 99 -7.53 21.11 -17.63
N ALA A 100 -6.29 21.09 -18.13
CA ALA A 100 -5.89 20.33 -19.32
C ALA A 100 -5.15 19.03 -18.97
N GLN A 101 -5.35 17.98 -19.77
CA GLN A 101 -4.62 16.73 -19.66
C GLN A 101 -3.40 16.73 -20.57
N TYR A 102 -2.22 16.82 -19.99
CA TYR A 102 -0.94 16.60 -20.64
C TYR A 102 -0.61 15.10 -20.63
N LEU A 103 -0.05 14.63 -21.73
CA LEU A 103 0.39 13.25 -21.96
C LEU A 103 1.83 13.25 -22.43
N LEU A 104 2.75 12.84 -21.55
CA LEU A 104 4.15 12.59 -21.89
C LEU A 104 4.29 11.15 -22.40
N ASN A 105 4.68 11.02 -23.66
CA ASN A 105 5.06 9.77 -24.30
C ASN A 105 6.59 9.65 -24.34
N ILE A 106 7.10 8.52 -23.81
CA ILE A 106 8.49 8.13 -23.93
C ILE A 106 8.49 6.74 -24.61
N PRO A 107 8.93 6.63 -25.87
CA PRO A 107 9.00 5.33 -26.54
C PRO A 107 10.03 4.39 -25.90
N LYS A 108 9.91 3.09 -26.15
CA LYS A 108 10.97 2.12 -25.87
C LYS A 108 12.28 2.55 -26.58
N ASN A 109 13.43 2.36 -25.93
CA ASN A 109 14.75 2.79 -26.39
C ASN A 109 14.94 4.32 -26.45
N ALA A 110 14.11 5.12 -25.77
CA ALA A 110 14.33 6.57 -25.68
C ALA A 110 15.48 6.92 -24.72
N VAL A 111 15.57 6.20 -23.61
CA VAL A 111 16.74 6.19 -22.72
C VAL A 111 17.13 4.75 -22.45
N THR A 112 18.42 4.52 -22.21
CA THR A 112 19.00 3.20 -21.95
C THR A 112 19.95 3.25 -20.75
N SER A 113 20.23 2.12 -20.10
CA SER A 113 21.37 2.05 -19.18
C SER A 113 22.71 2.06 -19.94
N ALA A 114 23.81 2.15 -19.19
CA ALA A 114 25.16 1.92 -19.72
C ALA A 114 25.37 0.51 -20.31
N LYS A 115 24.50 -0.46 -19.99
CA LYS A 115 24.49 -1.82 -20.57
C LYS A 115 23.53 -1.95 -21.76
N GLY A 116 22.92 -0.85 -22.23
CA GLY A 116 21.95 -0.85 -23.33
C GLY A 116 20.53 -1.29 -22.93
N GLU A 117 20.26 -1.52 -21.65
CA GLU A 117 18.93 -1.95 -21.18
C GLU A 117 17.91 -0.83 -21.41
N PRO A 118 16.77 -1.08 -22.07
CA PRO A 118 15.87 -0.01 -22.49
C PRO A 118 14.95 0.46 -21.37
N ASN A 119 14.47 1.70 -21.46
CA ASN A 119 13.61 2.34 -20.47
C ASN A 119 12.39 1.55 -19.93
N PRO A 120 11.74 0.60 -20.64
CA PRO A 120 10.70 -0.24 -20.04
C PRO A 120 11.20 -1.31 -19.06
N ALA A 121 12.50 -1.63 -19.07
CA ALA A 121 13.13 -2.59 -18.14
C ALA A 121 13.77 -1.90 -16.92
N LEU A 122 13.96 -0.57 -16.98
CA LEU A 122 14.49 0.22 -15.88
C LEU A 122 13.37 0.55 -14.90
N LYS A 123 13.60 0.32 -13.60
CA LYS A 123 12.70 0.85 -12.56
C LYS A 123 12.85 2.37 -12.51
N PHE A 124 11.75 3.11 -12.37
CA PHE A 124 11.78 4.57 -12.27
C PHE A 124 10.69 5.10 -11.35
N THR A 125 10.92 6.31 -10.83
CA THR A 125 9.96 7.11 -10.08
C THR A 125 9.67 8.39 -10.86
N PHE A 126 8.39 8.70 -11.08
CA PHE A 126 7.96 10.00 -11.60
C PHE A 126 7.82 10.97 -10.43
N VAL A 127 8.50 12.11 -10.48
CA VAL A 127 8.41 13.15 -9.45
C VAL A 127 7.70 14.36 -10.04
N PRO A 128 6.43 14.64 -9.68
CA PRO A 128 5.83 15.94 -9.99
C PRO A 128 6.54 17.01 -9.15
N GLN A 129 7.26 17.92 -9.81
CA GLN A 129 8.11 18.97 -9.20
C GLN A 129 7.32 20.05 -8.41
N ASN A 130 6.07 19.79 -8.04
CA ASN A 130 5.20 20.72 -7.32
C ASN A 130 5.34 20.63 -5.79
N TYR A 131 6.36 19.93 -5.31
CA TYR A 131 6.70 19.79 -3.90
C TYR A 131 7.92 20.66 -3.56
N SER A 132 7.69 21.66 -2.70
CA SER A 132 8.64 22.74 -2.45
C SER A 132 9.99 22.23 -1.96
N SER A 133 11.07 22.61 -2.66
CA SER A 133 12.47 22.32 -2.30
C SER A 133 12.94 22.93 -0.98
N ASN A 134 12.05 23.67 -0.30
CA ASN A 134 12.24 24.28 1.01
C ASN A 134 11.44 23.62 2.15
N LEU A 135 10.71 22.53 1.90
CA LEU A 135 10.17 21.72 3.00
C LEU A 135 11.32 20.93 3.65
N SER A 136 11.43 21.04 4.97
CA SER A 136 12.46 20.38 5.78
C SER A 136 11.94 20.10 7.19
N GLY A 137 12.59 19.19 7.89
CA GLY A 137 12.30 18.88 9.30
C GLY A 137 12.49 17.40 9.62
N ARG A 138 12.16 17.02 10.85
CA ARG A 138 12.09 15.62 11.31
C ARG A 138 10.64 15.27 11.60
N ILE A 139 10.26 14.02 11.34
CA ILE A 139 9.00 13.41 11.81
C ILE A 139 9.38 12.13 12.54
N MET A 140 8.98 11.99 13.80
CA MET A 140 9.09 10.74 14.55
C MET A 140 7.74 10.01 14.58
N ILE A 141 7.73 8.76 14.11
CA ILE A 141 6.54 7.91 14.02
C ILE A 141 6.78 6.66 14.88
N ALA A 142 5.84 6.29 15.76
CA ALA A 142 5.99 5.07 16.58
C ALA A 142 4.68 4.29 16.77
N GLY A 143 4.79 3.01 17.16
CA GLY A 143 3.66 2.20 17.60
C GLY A 143 3.50 0.88 16.84
N SER A 144 2.38 0.69 16.18
CA SER A 144 1.98 -0.62 15.65
C SER A 144 2.99 -1.20 14.64
N THR A 145 3.58 -2.34 15.04
CA THR A 145 4.42 -3.21 14.21
C THR A 145 3.66 -3.94 13.09
N SER A 146 2.37 -3.62 12.86
CA SER A 146 1.65 -3.96 11.62
C SER A 146 1.51 -2.75 10.67
N VAL A 147 1.43 -1.53 11.21
CA VAL A 147 1.41 -0.28 10.41
C VAL A 147 2.82 0.06 9.91
N GLN A 148 3.85 -0.23 10.70
CA GLN A 148 5.24 0.13 10.45
C GLN A 148 5.71 -0.11 8.99
N PRO A 149 5.52 -1.28 8.35
CA PRO A 149 5.98 -1.49 6.97
C PRO A 149 5.34 -0.56 5.93
N LEU A 150 4.06 -0.21 6.12
CA LEU A 150 3.37 0.77 5.27
C LEU A 150 3.86 2.19 5.55
N ALA A 151 4.05 2.54 6.82
CA ALA A 151 4.60 3.83 7.23
C ALA A 151 6.04 4.01 6.69
N ASP A 152 6.87 2.96 6.72
CA ASP A 152 8.22 2.93 6.14
C ASP A 152 8.20 3.14 4.61
N GLU A 153 7.30 2.48 3.87
CA GLU A 153 7.21 2.68 2.41
C GLU A 153 6.74 4.10 2.05
N LEU A 154 5.73 4.62 2.76
CA LEU A 154 5.24 5.99 2.59
C LEU A 154 6.31 7.03 2.96
N ALA A 155 6.98 6.84 4.10
CA ALA A 155 8.06 7.71 4.58
C ALA A 155 9.23 7.75 3.59
N LYS A 156 9.66 6.58 3.11
CA LYS A 156 10.72 6.43 2.11
C LYS A 156 10.36 7.11 0.79
N TYR A 157 9.11 7.01 0.33
CA TYR A 157 8.67 7.71 -0.87
C TYR A 157 8.67 9.23 -0.67
N PHE A 158 8.17 9.71 0.47
CA PHE A 158 8.12 11.14 0.80
C PHE A 158 9.51 11.77 0.91
N MET A 159 10.46 11.11 1.60
CA MET A 159 11.85 11.57 1.69
C MET A 159 12.56 11.62 0.32
N GLN A 160 12.18 10.78 -0.65
CA GLN A 160 12.66 10.89 -2.03
C GLN A 160 12.13 12.13 -2.76
N GLN A 161 10.94 12.63 -2.40
CA GLN A 161 10.41 13.89 -2.92
C GLN A 161 11.03 15.10 -2.21
N TYR A 162 11.36 14.95 -0.92
CA TYR A 162 11.82 16.01 -0.03
C TYR A 162 13.15 15.66 0.68
N PRO A 163 14.32 15.81 0.02
CA PRO A 163 15.62 15.39 0.58
C PRO A 163 16.12 16.14 1.82
N LYS A 164 15.37 17.14 2.32
CA LYS A 164 15.65 17.86 3.58
C LYS A 164 14.72 17.43 4.73
N VAL A 165 13.89 16.41 4.51
CA VAL A 165 13.01 15.81 5.51
C VAL A 165 13.60 14.48 5.96
N SER A 166 13.67 14.27 7.27
CA SER A 166 13.91 12.95 7.87
C SER A 166 12.61 12.42 8.46
N ILE A 167 12.30 11.14 8.23
CA ILE A 167 11.18 10.45 8.85
C ILE A 167 11.71 9.14 9.43
N GLU A 168 11.51 8.96 10.73
CA GLU A 168 11.93 7.77 11.47
C GLU A 168 10.70 7.02 11.97
N VAL A 169 10.60 5.74 11.63
CA VAL A 169 9.47 4.88 12.00
C VAL A 169 9.95 3.80 12.98
N GLN A 170 9.24 3.66 14.09
CA GLN A 170 9.56 2.72 15.17
C GLN A 170 8.36 1.83 15.52
N GLY A 171 8.67 0.65 16.05
CA GLY A 171 7.68 -0.32 16.53
C GLY A 171 7.13 0.00 17.93
N GLY A 172 6.82 -1.05 18.69
CA GLY A 172 6.34 -0.98 20.09
C GLY A 172 4.89 -1.45 20.31
N GLY A 173 4.06 -1.55 19.27
CA GLY A 173 2.66 -1.95 19.36
C GLY A 173 1.68 -0.77 19.43
N SER A 174 0.37 -1.04 19.25
CA SER A 174 -0.68 -0.01 19.20
C SER A 174 -0.72 0.83 20.47
N SER A 175 -0.71 0.20 21.64
CA SER A 175 -0.81 0.94 22.91
C SER A 175 0.45 1.73 23.26
N VAL A 176 1.60 1.47 22.62
CA VAL A 176 2.74 2.40 22.65
C VAL A 176 2.45 3.61 21.77
N GLY A 177 2.06 3.41 20.50
CA GLY A 177 1.73 4.51 19.59
C GLY A 177 0.63 5.44 20.11
N ILE A 178 -0.41 4.88 20.74
CA ILE A 178 -1.51 5.62 21.38
C ILE A 178 -0.99 6.45 22.58
N LYS A 179 -0.23 5.83 23.50
CA LYS A 179 0.33 6.55 24.66
C LYS A 179 1.30 7.64 24.23
N SER A 180 2.20 7.37 23.29
CA SER A 180 3.16 8.36 22.77
C SER A 180 2.49 9.55 22.08
N ALA A 181 1.34 9.34 21.40
CA ALA A 181 0.53 10.42 20.84
C ALA A 181 -0.15 11.26 21.94
N ILE A 182 -0.85 10.61 22.90
CA ILE A 182 -1.50 11.28 24.04
C ILE A 182 -0.49 12.08 24.89
N GLN A 183 0.75 11.61 24.99
CA GLN A 183 1.85 12.25 25.71
C GLN A 183 2.65 13.27 24.88
N GLY A 184 2.39 13.40 23.57
CA GLY A 184 3.11 14.32 22.68
C GLY A 184 4.59 13.98 22.46
N ILE A 185 4.97 12.71 22.63
CA ILE A 185 6.37 12.23 22.53
C ILE A 185 6.81 12.09 21.06
N VAL A 186 5.87 11.79 20.16
CA VAL A 186 6.08 11.56 18.72
C VAL A 186 5.33 12.62 17.91
N ASP A 187 5.65 12.76 16.62
CA ASP A 187 4.82 13.52 15.68
C ASP A 187 3.57 12.74 15.26
N ILE A 188 3.70 11.42 15.13
CA ILE A 188 2.63 10.51 14.68
C ILE A 188 2.65 9.22 15.52
N GLY A 189 1.57 8.96 16.26
CA GLY A 189 1.31 7.63 16.83
C GLY A 189 0.69 6.71 15.79
N THR A 190 0.86 5.39 15.91
CA THR A 190 0.28 4.42 14.96
C THR A 190 -0.44 3.28 15.65
N SER A 191 -1.66 2.97 15.18
CA SER A 191 -2.47 1.84 15.67
C SER A 191 -2.99 0.97 14.53
N SER A 192 -3.09 -0.33 14.78
CA SER A 192 -3.73 -1.31 13.89
C SER A 192 -4.95 -1.98 14.55
N ARG A 193 -5.70 -1.18 15.30
CA ARG A 193 -7.03 -1.41 15.88
C ARG A 193 -7.70 -0.04 16.10
N GLU A 194 -9.02 -0.01 16.24
CA GLU A 194 -9.73 1.17 16.76
C GLU A 194 -9.22 1.53 18.18
N LEU A 195 -9.36 2.79 18.58
CA LEU A 195 -9.08 3.22 19.96
C LEU A 195 -10.23 2.82 20.88
N THR A 196 -9.95 2.59 22.17
CA THR A 196 -11.02 2.50 23.18
C THR A 196 -11.67 3.87 23.37
N GLU A 197 -12.89 3.91 23.92
CA GLU A 197 -13.54 5.18 24.26
C GLU A 197 -12.66 6.07 25.15
N ASP A 198 -11.94 5.49 26.11
CA ASP A 198 -11.04 6.21 27.01
C ASP A 198 -9.80 6.74 26.27
N GLU A 199 -9.15 5.90 25.46
CA GLU A 199 -8.02 6.33 24.60
C GLU A 199 -8.43 7.46 23.65
N SER A 200 -9.62 7.38 23.04
CA SER A 200 -10.17 8.39 22.12
C SER A 200 -10.53 9.71 22.84
N LYS A 201 -11.16 9.63 24.03
CA LYS A 201 -11.43 10.78 24.90
C LYS A 201 -10.13 11.46 25.33
N GLN A 202 -9.13 10.69 25.76
CA GLN A 202 -7.82 11.21 26.15
C GLN A 202 -7.09 11.86 24.97
N LEU A 203 -7.03 11.21 23.81
CA LEU A 203 -6.43 11.75 22.58
C LEU A 203 -7.07 13.10 22.20
N SER A 204 -8.41 13.13 22.13
CA SER A 204 -9.19 14.33 21.81
C SER A 204 -8.93 15.46 22.83
N SER A 205 -8.88 15.14 24.13
CA SER A 205 -8.62 16.11 25.21
C SER A 205 -7.25 16.79 25.13
N LYS A 206 -6.29 16.18 24.42
CA LYS A 206 -4.95 16.71 24.19
C LYS A 206 -4.82 17.49 22.88
N GLY A 207 -5.90 17.65 22.12
CA GLY A 207 -5.86 18.28 20.80
C GLY A 207 -5.20 17.39 19.74
N TRP A 208 -5.44 16.08 19.82
CA TRP A 208 -5.05 15.08 18.83
C TRP A 208 -6.29 14.41 18.21
N GLN A 209 -6.12 13.81 17.05
CA GLN A 209 -7.14 13.11 16.27
C GLN A 209 -6.58 11.81 15.68
N GLU A 210 -7.46 10.87 15.38
CA GLU A 210 -7.16 9.68 14.61
C GLU A 210 -7.50 9.88 13.12
N VAL A 211 -6.66 9.32 12.25
CA VAL A 211 -6.77 9.42 10.79
C VAL A 211 -6.56 8.03 10.21
N LYS A 212 -7.62 7.46 9.64
CA LYS A 212 -7.57 6.15 8.97
C LYS A 212 -6.84 6.27 7.63
N ILE A 213 -5.70 5.59 7.52
CA ILE A 213 -4.84 5.62 6.32
C ILE A 213 -5.04 4.41 5.40
N ALA A 214 -5.53 3.30 5.95
CA ALA A 214 -5.84 2.05 5.24
C ALA A 214 -6.84 1.19 6.03
N GLU A 215 -7.35 0.11 5.41
CA GLU A 215 -7.74 -1.10 6.13
C GLU A 215 -6.72 -2.24 5.87
N ASP A 216 -6.61 -3.13 6.85
CA ASP A 216 -5.79 -4.34 6.80
C ASP A 216 -6.66 -5.55 7.21
N GLY A 217 -6.37 -6.72 6.65
CA GLY A 217 -6.96 -7.98 7.12
C GLY A 217 -5.98 -8.76 8.00
N ILE A 218 -6.49 -9.53 8.95
CA ILE A 218 -5.66 -10.42 9.76
C ILE A 218 -5.68 -11.81 9.13
N ALA A 219 -4.54 -12.26 8.60
CA ALA A 219 -4.35 -13.63 8.17
C ALA A 219 -4.05 -14.53 9.38
N VAL A 220 -4.81 -15.61 9.54
CA VAL A 220 -4.35 -16.77 10.31
C VAL A 220 -3.32 -17.51 9.48
N ILE A 221 -2.17 -17.80 10.07
CA ILE A 221 -1.04 -18.45 9.38
C ILE A 221 -0.60 -19.72 10.09
N VAL A 222 -0.11 -20.67 9.29
CA VAL A 222 0.56 -21.90 9.70
C VAL A 222 1.86 -22.09 8.91
N HIS A 223 2.70 -23.01 9.34
CA HIS A 223 3.87 -23.41 8.55
C HIS A 223 3.49 -23.97 7.16
N LYS A 224 4.36 -23.83 6.16
CA LYS A 224 4.06 -24.19 4.76
C LYS A 224 3.66 -25.66 4.57
N SER A 225 4.35 -26.56 5.26
CA SER A 225 4.15 -28.02 5.17
C SER A 225 3.00 -28.55 6.03
N ASN A 226 2.40 -27.71 6.87
CA ASN A 226 1.20 -28.09 7.60
C ASN A 226 0.07 -28.37 6.58
N PRO A 227 -0.63 -29.50 6.61
CA PRO A 227 -1.64 -29.83 5.61
C PRO A 227 -2.88 -28.93 5.68
N VAL A 228 -3.25 -28.42 6.86
CA VAL A 228 -4.51 -27.69 7.08
C VAL A 228 -4.53 -26.40 6.26
N SER A 229 -5.51 -26.25 5.37
CA SER A 229 -5.62 -25.15 4.40
C SER A 229 -6.88 -24.30 4.57
N ASN A 230 -7.85 -24.76 5.36
CA ASN A 230 -9.08 -24.06 5.69
C ASN A 230 -9.50 -24.37 7.13
N LEU A 231 -10.03 -23.37 7.84
CA LEU A 231 -10.66 -23.50 9.15
C LEU A 231 -11.93 -22.63 9.19
N THR A 232 -12.90 -22.97 10.06
CA THR A 232 -13.96 -22.02 10.41
C THR A 232 -13.50 -21.03 11.48
N ILE A 233 -14.20 -19.91 11.62
CA ILE A 233 -13.92 -18.94 12.68
C ILE A 233 -14.08 -19.54 14.11
N GLU A 234 -14.96 -20.53 14.29
CA GLU A 234 -15.08 -21.34 15.52
C GLU A 234 -13.86 -22.21 15.75
N GLN A 235 -13.39 -22.93 14.72
CA GLN A 235 -12.19 -23.78 14.85
C GLN A 235 -10.97 -22.94 15.21
N ILE A 236 -10.83 -21.74 14.62
CA ILE A 236 -9.75 -20.80 14.96
C ILE A 236 -9.89 -20.36 16.43
N ARG A 237 -11.07 -19.93 16.87
CA ARG A 237 -11.36 -19.56 18.27
C ARG A 237 -11.04 -20.69 19.25
N ASP A 238 -11.39 -21.92 18.90
CA ASP A 238 -11.25 -23.09 19.77
C ASP A 238 -9.82 -23.66 19.78
N ILE A 239 -9.04 -23.44 18.72
CA ILE A 239 -7.58 -23.62 18.71
C ILE A 239 -6.89 -22.55 19.57
N PHE A 240 -7.16 -21.26 19.34
CA PHE A 240 -6.47 -20.18 20.05
C PHE A 240 -6.83 -20.11 21.54
N SER A 241 -8.01 -20.57 21.95
CA SER A 241 -8.37 -20.76 23.36
C SER A 241 -7.88 -22.08 23.95
N GLY A 242 -7.28 -22.95 23.14
CA GLY A 242 -6.72 -24.23 23.58
C GLY A 242 -7.77 -25.26 24.00
N LYS A 243 -8.97 -25.24 23.40
CA LYS A 243 -9.91 -26.38 23.48
C LYS A 243 -9.46 -27.49 22.53
N ILE A 244 -9.29 -27.12 21.25
CA ILE A 244 -8.65 -27.95 20.22
C ILE A 244 -7.14 -27.85 20.46
N LYS A 245 -6.47 -29.00 20.57
CA LYS A 245 -5.04 -29.09 20.96
C LYS A 245 -4.19 -29.92 20.00
N ASN A 246 -4.80 -30.62 19.06
CA ASN A 246 -4.13 -31.49 18.10
C ASN A 246 -4.64 -31.24 16.68
N TRP A 247 -3.73 -31.15 15.71
CA TRP A 247 -4.05 -30.86 14.32
C TRP A 247 -5.02 -31.87 13.68
N LYS A 248 -5.08 -33.12 14.14
CA LYS A 248 -6.02 -34.13 13.62
C LYS A 248 -7.49 -33.79 13.86
N GLU A 249 -7.80 -33.02 14.90
CA GLU A 249 -9.16 -32.54 15.22
C GLU A 249 -9.72 -31.61 14.12
N VAL A 250 -8.83 -31.04 13.29
CA VAL A 250 -9.16 -30.14 12.17
C VAL A 250 -8.57 -30.63 10.84
N GLY A 251 -8.39 -31.95 10.69
CA GLY A 251 -7.98 -32.59 9.43
C GLY A 251 -6.48 -32.52 9.12
N GLY A 252 -5.62 -32.27 10.11
CA GLY A 252 -4.17 -32.28 9.98
C GLY A 252 -3.49 -33.56 10.48
N LYS A 253 -2.15 -33.48 10.69
CA LYS A 253 -1.34 -34.58 11.27
C LYS A 253 -1.77 -34.85 12.72
N ASP A 254 -1.49 -36.05 13.25
CA ASP A 254 -1.57 -36.30 14.70
C ASP A 254 -0.39 -35.62 15.41
N ALA A 255 -0.56 -34.34 15.74
CA ALA A 255 0.48 -33.50 16.31
C ALA A 255 -0.13 -32.38 17.17
N LYS A 256 0.50 -32.07 18.30
CA LYS A 256 0.09 -30.97 19.20
C LYS A 256 0.18 -29.63 18.48
N ILE A 257 -0.86 -28.80 18.57
CA ILE A 257 -0.86 -27.44 18.04
C ILE A 257 -0.03 -26.53 18.95
N ILE A 258 0.83 -25.70 18.36
CA ILE A 258 1.60 -24.67 19.07
C ILE A 258 0.99 -23.30 18.74
N VAL A 259 0.24 -22.74 19.67
CA VAL A 259 -0.38 -21.41 19.50
C VAL A 259 0.69 -20.33 19.69
N VAL A 260 0.81 -19.40 18.75
CA VAL A 260 1.71 -18.25 18.80
C VAL A 260 0.88 -16.97 18.76
N THR A 261 1.03 -16.12 19.77
CA THR A 261 0.25 -14.88 19.95
C THR A 261 1.16 -13.67 20.14
N ARG A 262 0.58 -12.47 20.04
CA ARG A 262 1.30 -11.21 20.31
C ARG A 262 1.23 -10.81 21.78
N GLU A 263 2.13 -9.92 22.20
CA GLU A 263 2.08 -9.32 23.53
C GLU A 263 0.85 -8.42 23.73
N GLU A 264 0.59 -8.07 24.99
CA GLU A 264 -0.46 -7.12 25.35
C GLU A 264 -0.16 -5.71 24.82
N GLY A 265 -1.19 -4.96 24.43
CA GLY A 265 -1.02 -3.68 23.73
C GLY A 265 -0.73 -3.80 22.23
N SER A 266 -0.53 -5.02 21.70
CA SER A 266 -0.54 -5.29 20.26
C SER A 266 -1.92 -5.07 19.64
N GLY A 267 -2.04 -4.17 18.66
CA GLY A 267 -3.31 -3.92 17.97
C GLY A 267 -3.82 -5.13 17.20
N THR A 268 -2.93 -6.00 16.70
CA THR A 268 -3.32 -7.25 16.05
C THR A 268 -3.91 -8.25 17.01
N ARG A 269 -3.42 -8.29 18.25
CA ARG A 269 -4.04 -9.12 19.30
C ARG A 269 -5.40 -8.58 19.71
N GLY A 270 -5.51 -7.29 20.03
CA GLY A 270 -6.80 -6.68 20.40
C GLY A 270 -7.89 -6.87 19.33
N ALA A 271 -7.58 -6.58 18.07
CA ALA A 271 -8.52 -6.79 16.96
C ALA A 271 -8.84 -8.29 16.70
N PHE A 272 -7.90 -9.20 16.92
CA PHE A 272 -8.16 -10.64 16.80
C PHE A 272 -9.00 -11.17 17.98
N GLU A 273 -8.74 -10.70 19.20
CA GLU A 273 -9.53 -11.02 20.38
C GLU A 273 -10.98 -10.52 20.21
N GLU A 274 -11.17 -9.29 19.75
CA GLU A 274 -12.48 -8.71 19.45
C GLU A 274 -13.24 -9.47 18.34
N ILE A 275 -12.63 -9.63 17.16
CA ILE A 275 -13.32 -10.12 15.95
C ILE A 275 -13.46 -11.66 15.93
N VAL A 276 -12.47 -12.38 16.48
CA VAL A 276 -12.41 -13.85 16.39
C VAL A 276 -12.75 -14.50 17.73
N MET A 277 -12.12 -14.07 18.83
CA MET A 277 -12.27 -14.74 20.13
C MET A 277 -13.58 -14.36 20.85
N GLY A 278 -14.02 -13.11 20.72
CA GLY A 278 -15.20 -12.57 21.40
C GLY A 278 -15.03 -12.60 22.92
N LYS A 279 -15.72 -13.52 23.60
CA LYS A 279 -15.60 -13.73 25.05
C LYS A 279 -14.57 -14.79 25.45
N ALA A 280 -14.00 -15.52 24.49
CA ALA A 280 -12.94 -16.49 24.77
C ALA A 280 -11.60 -15.75 25.00
N LYS A 281 -10.75 -16.29 25.88
CA LYS A 281 -9.35 -15.85 26.02
C LYS A 281 -8.45 -16.68 25.11
N ILE A 282 -7.33 -16.11 24.68
CA ILE A 282 -6.21 -16.89 24.12
C ILE A 282 -5.60 -17.73 25.25
N THR A 283 -5.17 -18.96 24.96
CA THR A 283 -4.60 -19.86 25.98
C THR A 283 -3.32 -19.31 26.59
N ASP A 284 -3.17 -19.43 27.92
CA ASP A 284 -1.96 -19.07 28.66
C ASP A 284 -0.73 -19.92 28.27
N SER A 285 -0.94 -21.00 27.50
CA SER A 285 0.12 -21.84 26.93
C SER A 285 0.66 -21.35 25.57
N ALA A 286 0.18 -20.20 25.06
CA ALA A 286 0.62 -19.65 23.79
C ALA A 286 2.00 -18.99 23.88
N ILE A 287 2.83 -19.18 22.85
CA ILE A 287 4.13 -18.51 22.71
C ILE A 287 3.87 -17.02 22.39
N VAL A 288 4.26 -16.12 23.29
CA VAL A 288 4.11 -14.67 23.12
C VAL A 288 5.29 -14.11 22.33
N GLN A 289 5.01 -13.33 21.27
CA GLN A 289 6.01 -12.72 20.39
C GLN A 289 5.84 -11.19 20.27
N PRO A 290 6.93 -10.40 20.19
CA PRO A 290 6.88 -8.94 20.30
C PRO A 290 6.57 -8.19 18.98
N SER A 291 6.51 -8.86 17.84
CA SER A 291 6.25 -8.19 16.56
C SER A 291 5.52 -9.07 15.56
N THR A 292 4.87 -8.46 14.57
CA THR A 292 4.27 -9.17 13.43
C THR A 292 5.32 -9.99 12.68
N GLY A 293 6.56 -9.49 12.61
CA GLY A 293 7.71 -10.23 12.07
C GLY A 293 8.07 -11.44 12.91
N ALA A 294 8.14 -11.31 14.24
CA ALA A 294 8.49 -12.41 15.15
C ALA A 294 7.44 -13.54 15.14
N ILE A 295 6.14 -13.21 15.01
CA ILE A 295 5.08 -14.21 14.75
C ILE A 295 5.41 -14.97 13.45
N LYS A 296 5.64 -14.25 12.34
CA LYS A 296 5.93 -14.88 11.04
C LYS A 296 7.17 -15.76 11.09
N THR A 297 8.26 -15.30 11.73
CA THR A 297 9.48 -16.09 11.93
C THR A 297 9.20 -17.37 12.71
N THR A 298 8.50 -17.29 13.84
CA THR A 298 8.15 -18.47 14.67
C THR A 298 7.33 -19.49 13.87
N VAL A 299 6.28 -19.03 13.19
CA VAL A 299 5.40 -19.89 12.37
C VAL A 299 6.12 -20.42 11.12
N SER A 300 7.19 -19.77 10.66
CA SER A 300 8.05 -20.28 9.57
C SER A 300 9.08 -21.32 10.02
N GLN A 301 9.18 -21.62 11.33
CA GLN A 301 10.20 -22.48 11.92
C GLN A 301 9.66 -23.75 12.61
N ASP A 302 8.36 -23.81 12.95
CA ASP A 302 7.71 -24.98 13.55
C ASP A 302 6.51 -25.43 12.71
N GLU A 303 6.54 -26.68 12.21
CA GLU A 303 5.47 -27.27 11.39
C GLU A 303 4.07 -27.23 12.04
N ASN A 304 4.04 -27.20 13.38
CA ASN A 304 2.84 -27.32 14.18
C ASN A 304 2.33 -25.97 14.70
N ALA A 305 3.04 -24.88 14.39
CA ALA A 305 2.70 -23.55 14.85
C ALA A 305 1.52 -22.93 14.08
N ILE A 306 0.66 -22.24 14.82
CA ILE A 306 -0.41 -21.36 14.30
C ILE A 306 -0.25 -19.98 14.91
N GLY A 307 -0.41 -18.93 14.10
CA GLY A 307 -0.34 -17.54 14.54
C GLY A 307 -1.21 -16.61 13.69
N PHE A 308 -1.15 -15.31 13.95
CA PHE A 308 -1.88 -14.31 13.18
C PHE A 308 -1.02 -13.07 12.84
N ILE A 309 -1.15 -12.57 11.60
CA ILE A 309 -0.39 -11.43 11.06
C ILE A 309 -1.26 -10.54 10.17
N SER A 310 -0.79 -9.34 9.85
CA SER A 310 -1.35 -8.52 8.76
C SER A 310 -1.21 -9.23 7.42
N ILE A 311 -2.23 -9.15 6.56
CA ILE A 311 -2.18 -9.65 5.18
C ILE A 311 -1.09 -8.93 4.38
N GLY A 312 -0.90 -7.62 4.58
CA GLY A 312 0.14 -6.85 3.89
C GLY A 312 1.59 -7.21 4.24
N VAL A 313 1.82 -8.18 5.13
CA VAL A 313 3.13 -8.81 5.38
C VAL A 313 3.12 -10.34 5.23
N LEU A 314 2.03 -10.90 4.69
CA LEU A 314 1.94 -12.30 4.31
C LEU A 314 2.75 -12.53 3.03
N ASP A 315 3.68 -13.47 3.07
CA ASP A 315 4.48 -13.88 1.92
C ASP A 315 4.69 -15.41 1.94
N SER A 316 5.46 -15.92 0.97
CA SER A 316 5.71 -17.35 0.82
C SER A 316 6.49 -18.02 1.95
N THR A 317 6.94 -17.32 3.01
CA THR A 317 7.61 -17.92 4.18
C THR A 317 6.66 -18.69 5.10
N VAL A 318 5.37 -18.37 5.07
CA VAL A 318 4.29 -19.04 5.82
C VAL A 318 3.09 -19.29 4.92
N LYS A 319 2.08 -20.02 5.39
CA LYS A 319 0.84 -20.27 4.64
C LYS A 319 -0.35 -19.62 5.34
N GLY A 320 -1.00 -18.68 4.65
CA GLY A 320 -2.30 -18.16 5.09
C GLY A 320 -3.39 -19.24 4.96
N VAL A 321 -4.11 -19.47 6.05
CA VAL A 321 -5.23 -20.44 6.10
C VAL A 321 -6.50 -19.74 5.63
N LYS A 322 -7.34 -20.42 4.84
CA LYS A 322 -8.66 -19.91 4.47
C LYS A 322 -9.58 -19.89 5.68
N VAL A 323 -10.38 -18.83 5.82
CA VAL A 323 -11.39 -18.70 6.88
C VAL A 323 -12.76 -18.82 6.22
N ASP A 324 -13.55 -19.82 6.64
CA ASP A 324 -14.88 -20.11 6.08
C ASP A 324 -14.85 -20.28 4.53
N GLY A 325 -13.78 -20.88 4.00
CA GLY A 325 -13.52 -21.05 2.57
C GLY A 325 -12.88 -19.85 1.87
N ILE A 326 -12.79 -18.69 2.53
CA ILE A 326 -12.29 -17.44 1.95
C ILE A 326 -10.79 -17.26 2.21
N GLU A 327 -10.03 -17.01 1.14
CA GLU A 327 -8.59 -16.76 1.23
C GLU A 327 -8.26 -15.39 1.86
N PRO A 328 -7.25 -15.30 2.75
CA PRO A 328 -6.81 -14.06 3.36
C PRO A 328 -6.04 -13.20 2.32
N THR A 329 -6.77 -12.45 1.51
CA THR A 329 -6.23 -11.52 0.50
C THR A 329 -6.89 -10.15 0.59
N GLU A 330 -6.18 -9.08 0.26
CA GLU A 330 -6.74 -7.71 0.22
C GLU A 330 -7.96 -7.63 -0.70
N LYS A 331 -7.95 -8.39 -1.80
CA LYS A 331 -9.09 -8.50 -2.72
C LYS A 331 -10.34 -9.02 -2.01
N ASN A 332 -10.22 -10.04 -1.18
CA ASN A 332 -11.36 -10.60 -0.44
C ASN A 332 -11.78 -9.68 0.72
N VAL A 333 -10.86 -8.94 1.34
CA VAL A 333 -11.17 -7.91 2.35
C VAL A 333 -11.90 -6.72 1.72
N LYS A 334 -11.40 -6.17 0.61
CA LYS A 334 -12.01 -5.04 -0.12
C LYS A 334 -13.37 -5.40 -0.72
N LEU A 335 -13.61 -6.67 -1.05
CA LEU A 335 -14.93 -7.20 -1.46
C LEU A 335 -15.85 -7.57 -0.28
N GLY A 336 -15.44 -7.33 0.98
CA GLY A 336 -16.22 -7.66 2.18
C GLY A 336 -16.41 -9.16 2.46
N LYS A 337 -15.73 -10.03 1.70
CA LYS A 337 -15.81 -11.50 1.84
C LYS A 337 -15.00 -12.01 3.02
N TYR A 338 -13.78 -11.48 3.19
CA TYR A 338 -12.92 -11.83 4.31
C TYR A 338 -13.16 -10.83 5.45
N LYS A 339 -13.79 -11.29 6.53
CA LYS A 339 -14.36 -10.42 7.57
C LYS A 339 -13.39 -9.99 8.66
N ILE A 340 -12.28 -10.70 8.86
CA ILE A 340 -11.30 -10.38 9.91
C ILE A 340 -10.43 -9.21 9.42
N LYS A 341 -10.93 -7.99 9.57
CA LYS A 341 -10.30 -6.73 9.12
C LYS A 341 -10.34 -5.63 10.18
N ARG A 342 -9.45 -4.65 10.06
CA ARG A 342 -9.22 -3.56 11.02
C ARG A 342 -8.74 -2.29 10.33
N PRO A 343 -8.83 -1.10 10.95
CA PRO A 343 -8.16 0.08 10.44
C PRO A 343 -6.64 0.00 10.64
N PHE A 344 -5.90 0.71 9.78
CA PHE A 344 -4.62 1.28 10.17
C PHE A 344 -4.83 2.78 10.40
N LEU A 345 -4.51 3.24 11.61
CA LEU A 345 -4.69 4.61 12.07
C LEU A 345 -3.32 5.29 12.26
N PHE A 346 -3.20 6.51 11.74
CA PHE A 346 -2.25 7.50 12.23
C PHE A 346 -2.95 8.37 13.27
N LEU A 347 -2.27 8.64 14.37
CA LEU A 347 -2.72 9.51 15.46
C LEU A 347 -1.85 10.76 15.37
N VAL A 348 -2.48 11.92 15.17
CA VAL A 348 -1.78 13.18 14.85
C VAL A 348 -2.33 14.33 15.65
N SER A 349 -1.52 15.35 15.95
CA SER A 349 -2.03 16.59 16.53
C SER A 349 -3.01 17.27 15.56
N ASN A 350 -3.98 18.00 16.10
CA ASN A 350 -4.86 18.90 15.35
C ASN A 350 -4.10 20.11 14.79
N ASN A 351 -2.95 20.45 15.38
CA ASN A 351 -2.04 21.50 14.93
C ASN A 351 -0.65 20.90 14.58
N PRO A 352 -0.55 20.01 13.58
CA PRO A 352 0.69 19.32 13.25
C PRO A 352 1.72 20.28 12.64
N SER A 353 3.00 19.93 12.73
CA SER A 353 4.08 20.71 12.09
C SER A 353 3.87 20.81 10.57
N LYS A 354 4.45 21.82 9.92
CA LYS A 354 4.31 22.00 8.44
C LYS A 354 4.78 20.76 7.66
N VAL A 355 5.80 20.04 8.15
CA VAL A 355 6.31 18.82 7.51
C VAL A 355 5.42 17.61 7.83
N THR A 356 4.96 17.48 9.07
CA THR A 356 4.03 16.43 9.52
C THR A 356 2.68 16.53 8.78
N LYS A 357 2.16 17.76 8.58
CA LYS A 357 0.96 17.99 7.76
C LYS A 357 1.19 17.61 6.30
N ALA A 358 2.29 18.05 5.69
CA ALA A 358 2.59 17.75 4.29
C ALA A 358 2.76 16.23 4.05
N PHE A 359 3.31 15.50 5.02
CA PHE A 359 3.37 14.04 4.98
C PHE A 359 1.98 13.41 5.08
N LEU A 360 1.12 13.86 6.00
CA LEU A 360 -0.26 13.39 6.13
C LEU A 360 -1.09 13.67 4.86
N ASP A 361 -0.98 14.88 4.31
CA ASP A 361 -1.60 15.29 3.04
C ASP A 361 -1.15 14.38 1.89
N PHE A 362 0.13 13.98 1.87
CA PHE A 362 0.67 12.99 0.91
C PHE A 362 0.11 11.58 1.14
N VAL A 363 0.07 11.08 2.39
CA VAL A 363 -0.47 9.74 2.70
C VAL A 363 -1.94 9.60 2.30
N LEU A 364 -2.72 10.69 2.42
CA LEU A 364 -4.11 10.75 1.96
C LEU A 364 -4.27 11.17 0.48
N SER A 365 -3.20 11.56 -0.21
CA SER A 365 -3.23 11.90 -1.64
C SER A 365 -3.48 10.66 -2.52
N ASP A 366 -3.83 10.88 -3.79
CA ASP A 366 -3.99 9.79 -4.76
C ASP A 366 -2.67 9.01 -4.98
N GLU A 367 -1.52 9.64 -4.73
CA GLU A 367 -0.18 9.06 -4.87
C GLU A 367 0.18 8.18 -3.66
N GLY A 368 -0.01 8.68 -2.44
CA GLY A 368 0.16 7.90 -1.20
C GLY A 368 -0.83 6.73 -1.13
N GLN A 369 -2.09 6.95 -1.52
CA GLN A 369 -3.10 5.89 -1.57
C GLN A 369 -2.83 4.84 -2.67
N ALA A 370 -2.14 5.20 -3.76
CA ALA A 370 -1.63 4.22 -4.73
C ALA A 370 -0.44 3.38 -4.19
N ILE A 371 0.24 3.83 -3.13
CA ILE A 371 1.21 3.02 -2.38
C ILE A 371 0.47 2.09 -1.41
N VAL A 372 -0.52 2.59 -0.67
CA VAL A 372 -1.39 1.78 0.21
C VAL A 372 -2.00 0.61 -0.57
N ALA A 373 -2.56 0.88 -1.76
CA ALA A 373 -3.25 -0.09 -2.62
C ALA A 373 -2.37 -1.19 -3.24
N LYS A 374 -1.10 -1.34 -2.83
CA LYS A 374 -0.20 -2.44 -3.23
C LYS A 374 -0.36 -3.70 -2.38
N ASN A 375 -0.55 -3.50 -1.07
CA ASN A 375 -0.53 -4.54 -0.03
C ASN A 375 -1.65 -4.34 1.02
N TYR A 376 -2.48 -3.31 0.88
CA TYR A 376 -3.51 -2.88 1.84
C TYR A 376 -4.72 -2.26 1.15
N ILE A 377 -5.81 -2.07 1.88
CA ILE A 377 -7.05 -1.51 1.36
C ILE A 377 -6.99 0.01 1.52
N SER A 378 -6.83 0.71 0.40
CA SER A 378 -6.90 2.18 0.33
C SER A 378 -8.25 2.73 0.83
N VAL A 379 -8.21 3.92 1.45
CA VAL A 379 -9.37 4.71 1.91
C VAL A 379 -9.96 5.62 0.81
N LYS A 380 -9.70 5.31 -0.47
CA LYS A 380 -10.21 5.99 -1.67
C LYS A 380 -10.76 5.01 -2.72
#